data_AF-W4MAS9-F1
#
_entry.id   AF-W4MAS9-F1
#
_cell.length_a   1.000
_cell.length_b   1.000
_cell.length_c   1.000
_cell.angle_alpha   90.00
_cell.angle_beta   90.00
_cell.angle_gamma   90.00
#
_symmetry.space_group_name_H-M   'P 1'
#
loop_
_entity.id
_entity.type
_entity.pdbx_description
1 polymer ?
#
loop_
_entity_poly.entity_id
_entity_poly.type
_entity_poly.pdbx_seq_one_letter_code
_entity_poly.pdbx_strand_id
1 'polypeptide(L)'
;MAQTRKRPGHTEPVFRHEDAAERTFFETLNQSLNRLPLDWQEECYTALRSFIVRNPLLLQLDLDTFRRSYTQFRPDKLLQELYVKGEDALHLRMQPGQCRRCGALANLASKPAICSNRVCRMEGTIEADAMSLEALSTYRVASSWAMDFWIAPGFHEVALYDALEGRERSLYPARDAADISLEDVSVGIDVKTYASPYLLGQHLQHAGLGRLARYARRIIAYPDVFEQRRPAYRRILMDSAGPITNEAEFKPVSEVIEEFAA
;
A
#
# COMPACT_ATOMS: atom_id res chain seq x y z
N MET A 1 -21.70 40.39 -29.95
CA MET A 1 -20.71 40.56 -28.87
C MET A 1 -20.68 39.27 -28.05
N ALA A 2 -19.70 38.42 -28.29
CA ALA A 2 -19.51 37.17 -27.55
C ALA A 2 -18.70 37.45 -26.29
N GLN A 3 -19.27 37.20 -25.11
CA GLN A 3 -18.55 37.26 -23.84
C GLN A 3 -18.15 35.84 -23.42
N THR A 4 -16.90 35.50 -23.69
CA THR A 4 -16.15 34.38 -23.11
C THR A 4 -16.10 34.50 -21.59
N ARG A 5 -16.82 33.63 -20.87
CA ARG A 5 -16.62 33.43 -19.43
C ARG A 5 -15.35 32.59 -19.21
N LYS A 6 -14.29 33.26 -18.76
CA LYS A 6 -13.09 32.65 -18.18
C LYS A 6 -13.50 31.79 -16.98
N ARG A 7 -13.12 30.51 -16.98
CA ARG A 7 -13.13 29.67 -15.75
C ARG A 7 -11.90 30.05 -14.92
N PRO A 8 -12.04 30.49 -13.67
CA PRO A 8 -10.91 30.69 -12.80
C PRO A 8 -10.50 29.37 -12.14
N GLY A 9 -9.19 29.16 -12.07
CA GLY A 9 -8.55 28.74 -10.82
C GLY A 9 -8.44 27.25 -10.59
N HIS A 10 -7.21 26.76 -10.77
CA HIS A 10 -6.67 25.59 -10.08
C HIS A 10 -7.14 25.49 -8.63
N THR A 11 -7.82 24.40 -8.28
CA THR A 11 -7.86 23.92 -6.91
C THR A 11 -6.62 23.07 -6.66
N GLU A 12 -5.85 23.50 -5.68
CA GLU A 12 -4.65 22.89 -5.11
C GLU A 12 -4.79 21.38 -4.88
N PRO A 13 -3.70 20.60 -4.94
CA PRO A 13 -3.78 19.18 -4.70
C PRO A 13 -4.07 18.92 -3.21
N VAL A 14 -5.09 18.11 -2.98
CA VAL A 14 -5.56 17.62 -1.66
C VAL A 14 -4.40 16.88 -0.98
N PHE A 15 -3.67 17.55 -0.08
CA PHE A 15 -2.48 16.96 0.58
C PHE A 15 -2.34 17.22 2.08
N ARG A 16 -3.33 17.81 2.79
CA ARG A 16 -3.05 18.33 4.16
C ARG A 16 -3.85 17.81 5.35
N HIS A 17 -4.98 17.13 5.19
CA HIS A 17 -5.78 16.72 6.36
C HIS A 17 -5.60 15.26 6.82
N GLU A 18 -5.03 14.39 5.98
CA GLU A 18 -4.92 12.95 6.25
C GLU A 18 -3.52 12.49 6.74
N ASP A 19 -2.49 13.35 6.61
CA ASP A 19 -1.10 13.12 7.09
C ASP A 19 -1.02 13.06 8.64
N ALA A 20 -1.91 13.76 9.36
CA ALA A 20 -1.84 13.80 10.81
C ALA A 20 -2.19 12.45 11.48
N ALA A 21 -3.18 11.71 10.96
CA ALA A 21 -3.59 10.43 11.53
C ALA A 21 -2.53 9.35 11.27
N GLU A 22 -2.02 9.28 10.04
CA GLU A 22 -0.90 8.43 9.67
C GLU A 22 0.33 8.72 10.53
N ARG A 23 0.72 9.99 10.68
CA ARG A 23 1.86 10.40 11.52
C ARG A 23 1.68 10.01 12.98
N THR A 24 0.51 10.28 13.56
CA THR A 24 0.19 9.90 14.94
C THR A 24 0.29 8.38 15.13
N PHE A 25 -0.20 7.62 14.16
CA PHE A 25 -0.11 6.16 14.17
C PHE A 25 1.35 5.70 14.10
N PHE A 26 2.14 6.23 13.17
CA PHE A 26 3.56 5.88 13.03
C PHE A 26 4.38 6.23 14.28
N GLU A 27 4.09 7.35 14.93
CA GLU A 27 4.71 7.71 16.21
C GLU A 27 4.36 6.70 17.30
N THR A 28 3.08 6.35 17.42
CA THR A 28 2.60 5.37 18.40
C THR A 28 3.19 3.97 18.15
N LEU A 29 3.28 3.57 16.88
CA LEU A 29 3.93 2.34 16.44
C LEU A 29 5.40 2.32 16.82
N ASN A 30 6.15 3.37 16.47
CA ASN A 30 7.58 3.45 16.78
C ASN A 30 7.84 3.47 18.30
N GLN A 31 7.01 4.17 19.08
CA GLN A 31 7.10 4.13 20.54
C GLN A 31 6.87 2.73 21.11
N SER A 32 5.95 1.97 20.51
CA SER A 32 5.66 0.60 20.95
C SER A 32 6.79 -0.37 20.56
N LEU A 33 7.30 -0.26 19.33
CA LEU A 33 8.42 -1.05 18.86
C LEU A 33 9.69 -0.77 19.67
N ASN A 34 10.04 0.49 19.91
CA ASN A 34 11.28 0.87 20.59
C ASN A 34 11.37 0.38 22.05
N ARG A 35 10.30 -0.18 22.62
CA ARG A 35 10.29 -0.84 23.95
C ARG A 35 10.71 -2.31 23.89
N LEU A 36 10.78 -2.89 22.70
CA LEU A 36 11.18 -4.28 22.47
C LEU A 36 12.70 -4.39 22.26
N PRO A 37 13.31 -5.57 22.45
CA PRO A 37 14.66 -5.86 21.95
C PRO A 37 14.79 -5.62 20.45
N LEU A 38 15.98 -5.26 19.96
CA LEU A 38 16.22 -4.89 18.55
C LEU A 38 15.70 -5.94 17.56
N ASP A 39 16.03 -7.21 17.77
CA ASP A 39 15.62 -8.30 16.86
C ASP A 39 14.09 -8.43 16.78
N TRP A 40 13.39 -8.18 17.88
CA TRP A 40 11.92 -8.21 17.93
C TRP A 40 11.27 -7.00 17.27
N GLN A 41 11.98 -5.88 17.15
CA GLN A 41 11.42 -4.66 16.55
C GLN A 41 11.15 -4.86 15.06
N GLU A 42 12.09 -5.47 14.35
CA GLU A 42 11.95 -5.70 12.91
C GLU A 42 10.92 -6.79 12.63
N GLU A 43 10.95 -7.89 13.39
CA GLU A 43 9.97 -8.96 13.29
C GLU A 43 8.55 -8.44 13.51
N CYS A 44 8.32 -7.70 14.61
CA CYS A 44 7.00 -7.16 14.93
C CYS A 44 6.51 -6.11 13.93
N TYR A 45 7.40 -5.24 13.42
CA TYR A 45 7.03 -4.28 12.37
C TYR A 45 6.57 -5.01 11.10
N THR A 46 7.37 -5.97 10.64
CA THR A 46 7.11 -6.73 9.42
C THR A 46 5.83 -7.56 9.55
N ALA A 47 5.67 -8.25 10.69
CA ALA A 47 4.47 -9.03 10.98
C ALA A 47 3.22 -8.15 11.00
N LEU A 48 3.26 -6.99 11.67
CA LEU A 48 2.12 -6.07 11.73
C LEU A 48 1.78 -5.52 10.34
N ARG A 49 2.76 -4.98 9.61
CA ARG A 49 2.51 -4.37 8.29
C ARG A 49 1.99 -5.40 7.30
N SER A 50 2.63 -6.56 7.21
CA SER A 50 2.19 -7.67 6.36
C SER A 50 0.78 -8.15 6.74
N PHE A 51 0.49 -8.29 8.04
CA PHE A 51 -0.84 -8.68 8.51
C PHE A 51 -1.92 -7.69 8.07
N ILE A 52 -1.71 -6.39 8.27
CA ILE A 52 -2.70 -5.36 7.89
C ILE A 52 -2.96 -5.37 6.39
N VAL A 53 -1.89 -5.37 5.59
CA VAL A 53 -1.95 -5.36 4.12
C VAL A 53 -2.68 -6.58 3.58
N ARG A 54 -2.39 -7.77 4.11
CA ARG A 54 -3.00 -9.03 3.67
C ARG A 54 -4.44 -9.22 4.14
N ASN A 55 -4.86 -8.50 5.18
CA ASN A 55 -6.15 -8.71 5.83
C ASN A 55 -6.98 -7.42 5.89
N PRO A 56 -7.33 -6.78 4.76
CA PRO A 56 -8.17 -5.57 4.77
C PRO A 56 -9.61 -5.84 5.22
N LEU A 57 -10.05 -7.10 5.18
CA LEU A 57 -11.32 -7.60 5.70
C LEU A 57 -11.04 -8.97 6.35
N LEU A 58 -11.29 -9.11 7.64
CA LEU A 58 -10.97 -10.34 8.40
C LEU A 58 -11.99 -10.62 9.50
N LEU A 59 -12.02 -11.85 10.00
CA LEU A 59 -12.84 -12.19 11.16
C LEU A 59 -12.22 -11.60 12.43
N GLN A 60 -13.07 -11.30 13.42
CA GLN A 60 -12.59 -10.90 14.75
C GLN A 60 -11.65 -11.95 15.37
N LEU A 61 -11.90 -13.25 15.11
CA LEU A 61 -11.07 -14.34 15.61
C LEU A 61 -9.63 -14.27 15.06
N ASP A 62 -9.45 -13.91 13.79
CA ASP A 62 -8.13 -13.80 13.16
C ASP A 62 -7.35 -12.63 13.78
N LEU A 63 -8.03 -11.51 14.03
CA LEU A 63 -7.47 -10.36 14.73
C LEU A 63 -7.01 -10.73 16.15
N ASP A 64 -7.83 -11.49 16.88
CA ASP A 64 -7.50 -11.95 18.24
C ASP A 64 -6.39 -13.01 18.26
N THR A 65 -6.27 -13.78 17.19
CA THR A 65 -5.17 -14.73 17.01
C THR A 65 -3.86 -13.96 16.82
N PHE A 66 -3.84 -12.95 15.94
CA PHE A 66 -2.66 -12.10 15.75
C PHE A 66 -2.24 -11.41 17.05
N ARG A 67 -3.19 -10.83 17.81
CA ARG A 67 -2.91 -10.21 19.12
C ARG A 67 -2.23 -11.17 20.11
N ARG A 68 -2.66 -12.43 20.13
CA ARG A 68 -2.10 -13.46 21.01
C ARG A 68 -0.70 -13.91 20.59
N SER A 69 -0.39 -13.89 19.30
CA SER A 69 0.94 -14.20 18.79
C SER A 69 1.97 -13.12 19.13
N TYR A 70 1.54 -11.85 19.26
CA TYR A 70 2.43 -10.69 19.47
C TYR A 70 2.13 -9.95 20.79
N THR A 71 1.95 -10.68 21.89
CA THR A 71 1.59 -10.11 23.20
C THR A 71 2.63 -9.15 23.77
N GLN A 72 3.92 -9.34 23.49
CA GLN A 72 4.98 -8.43 23.96
C GLN A 72 4.84 -7.04 23.32
N PHE A 73 4.44 -6.99 22.05
CA PHE A 73 4.26 -5.76 21.28
C PHE A 73 2.97 -4.99 21.68
N ARG A 74 1.95 -5.71 22.20
CA ARG A 74 0.64 -5.16 22.59
C ARG A 74 -0.01 -4.31 21.48
N PRO A 75 -0.32 -4.91 20.31
CA PRO A 75 -0.82 -4.19 19.15
C PRO A 75 -2.25 -3.64 19.30
N ASP A 76 -2.91 -3.83 20.45
CA ASP A 76 -4.35 -3.63 20.62
C ASP A 76 -4.83 -2.24 20.23
N LYS A 77 -4.16 -1.19 20.73
CA LYS A 77 -4.54 0.20 20.42
C LYS A 77 -4.38 0.50 18.93
N LEU A 78 -3.26 0.08 18.34
CA LEU A 78 -2.98 0.28 16.92
C LEU A 78 -4.04 -0.43 16.06
N LEU A 79 -4.34 -1.69 16.35
CA LEU A 79 -5.32 -2.48 15.60
C LEU A 79 -6.75 -1.95 15.77
N GLN A 80 -7.09 -1.36 16.92
CA GLN A 80 -8.39 -0.72 17.13
C GLN A 80 -8.57 0.54 16.27
N GLU A 81 -7.50 1.27 15.96
CA GLU A 81 -7.53 2.44 15.08
C GLU A 81 -7.56 2.07 13.59
N LEU A 82 -6.95 0.93 13.26
CA LEU A 82 -6.87 0.42 11.89
C LEU A 82 -8.14 -0.29 11.44
N TYR A 83 -8.89 -0.89 12.35
CA TYR A 83 -10.05 -1.71 12.02
C TYR A 83 -11.33 -1.25 12.71
N VAL A 84 -12.39 -1.12 11.93
CA VAL A 84 -13.75 -0.86 12.41
C VAL A 84 -14.62 -2.11 12.28
N LYS A 85 -15.79 -2.14 12.91
CA LYS A 85 -16.73 -3.24 12.69
C LYS A 85 -17.27 -3.20 11.26
N GLY A 86 -17.57 -4.36 10.69
CA GLY A 86 -18.10 -4.43 9.33
C GLY A 86 -19.42 -3.67 9.13
N GLU A 87 -20.28 -3.66 10.14
CA GLU A 87 -21.53 -2.87 10.13
C GLU A 87 -21.29 -1.36 10.10
N ASP A 88 -20.25 -0.87 10.78
CA ASP A 88 -19.88 0.55 10.81
C ASP A 88 -19.25 1.01 9.49
N ALA A 89 -18.64 0.08 8.75
CA ALA A 89 -18.10 0.34 7.42
C ALA A 89 -19.19 0.40 6.33
N LEU A 90 -20.45 0.07 6.65
CA LEU A 90 -21.52 0.03 5.67
C LEU A 90 -22.10 1.44 5.40
N HIS A 91 -22.11 1.85 4.13
CA HIS A 91 -22.84 3.02 3.66
C HIS A 91 -24.26 2.63 3.22
N LEU A 92 -25.19 3.58 3.35
CA LEU A 92 -26.55 3.45 2.82
C LEU A 92 -26.47 3.12 1.32
N ARG A 93 -27.05 1.98 0.90
CA ARG A 93 -27.04 1.42 -0.47
C ARG A 93 -25.84 0.55 -0.87
N MET A 94 -25.05 0.05 0.08
CA MET A 94 -24.06 -0.99 -0.24
C MET A 94 -24.68 -2.39 -0.32
N GLN A 95 -24.30 -3.15 -1.35
CA GLN A 95 -24.41 -4.61 -1.34
C GLN A 95 -23.00 -5.15 -1.10
N PRO A 96 -22.69 -5.67 0.10
CA PRO A 96 -21.31 -6.02 0.42
C PRO A 96 -20.86 -7.27 -0.33
N GLY A 97 -19.59 -7.25 -0.71
CA GLY A 97 -18.85 -8.41 -1.19
C GLY A 97 -17.39 -8.31 -0.79
N GLN A 98 -16.65 -9.38 -1.02
CA GLN A 98 -15.21 -9.42 -0.80
C GLN A 98 -14.50 -9.44 -2.15
N CYS A 99 -13.62 -8.47 -2.38
CA CYS A 99 -12.78 -8.41 -3.58
C CYS A 99 -11.90 -9.66 -3.66
N ARG A 100 -12.00 -10.42 -4.74
CA ARG A 100 -11.20 -11.65 -4.92
C ARG A 100 -9.71 -11.37 -5.07
N ARG A 101 -9.36 -10.16 -5.50
CA ARG A 101 -7.98 -9.77 -5.77
C ARG A 101 -7.21 -9.38 -4.51
N CYS A 102 -7.78 -8.48 -3.71
CA CYS A 102 -7.08 -7.93 -2.53
C CYS A 102 -7.75 -8.29 -1.21
N GLY A 103 -8.85 -9.04 -1.23
CA GLY A 103 -9.60 -9.40 -0.02
C GLY A 103 -10.38 -8.26 0.62
N ALA A 104 -10.30 -7.02 0.12
CA ALA A 104 -10.98 -5.87 0.73
C ALA A 104 -12.49 -5.86 0.47
N LEU A 105 -13.23 -5.11 1.29
CA LEU A 105 -14.67 -4.89 1.08
C LEU A 105 -14.95 -4.28 -0.30
N ALA A 106 -15.95 -4.81 -0.99
CA ALA A 106 -16.41 -4.35 -2.29
C ALA A 106 -17.90 -4.02 -2.25
N ASN A 107 -18.31 -3.02 -3.04
CA ASN A 107 -19.70 -2.69 -3.27
C ASN A 107 -20.19 -3.29 -4.59
N LEU A 108 -21.04 -4.31 -4.48
CA LEU A 108 -21.68 -5.01 -5.59
C LEU A 108 -22.92 -4.29 -6.14
N ALA A 109 -23.44 -3.29 -5.43
CA ALA A 109 -24.58 -2.49 -5.92
C ALA A 109 -24.16 -1.55 -7.06
N SER A 110 -22.86 -1.24 -7.17
CA SER A 110 -22.28 -0.50 -8.28
C SER A 110 -22.10 -1.39 -9.52
N LYS A 111 -22.29 -0.81 -10.71
CA LYS A 111 -22.02 -1.47 -11.99
C LYS A 111 -21.04 -0.62 -12.81
N PRO A 112 -19.77 -1.04 -12.95
CA PRO A 112 -19.16 -2.23 -12.37
C PRO A 112 -19.01 -2.15 -10.84
N ALA A 113 -18.77 -3.30 -10.19
CA ALA A 113 -18.50 -3.35 -8.75
C ALA A 113 -17.26 -2.50 -8.38
N ILE A 114 -17.25 -1.96 -7.16
CA ILE A 114 -16.19 -1.05 -6.70
C ILE A 114 -15.52 -1.63 -5.45
N CYS A 115 -14.22 -1.86 -5.51
CA CYS A 115 -13.40 -2.26 -4.35
C CYS A 115 -13.04 -1.03 -3.49
N SER A 116 -13.00 -1.18 -2.16
CA SER A 116 -12.54 -0.12 -1.24
C SER A 116 -11.03 0.17 -1.38
N ASN A 117 -10.22 -0.80 -1.79
CA ASN A 117 -8.82 -0.57 -2.13
C ASN A 117 -8.72 0.17 -3.48
N ARG A 118 -8.14 1.38 -3.45
CA ARG A 118 -7.97 2.23 -4.65
C ARG A 118 -7.11 1.60 -5.73
N VAL A 119 -6.13 0.78 -5.36
CA VAL A 119 -5.24 0.11 -6.32
C VAL A 119 -6.04 -0.81 -7.23
N CYS A 120 -6.89 -1.65 -6.65
CA CYS A 120 -7.77 -2.52 -7.45
C CYS A 120 -8.69 -1.71 -8.39
N ARG A 121 -9.24 -0.58 -7.93
CA ARG A 121 -10.06 0.31 -8.80
C ARG A 121 -9.25 0.88 -9.97
N MET A 122 -7.98 1.19 -9.74
CA MET A 122 -7.07 1.67 -10.77
C MET A 122 -6.64 0.58 -11.74
N GLU A 123 -6.84 -0.70 -11.42
CA GLU A 123 -6.34 -1.79 -12.26
C GLU A 123 -7.39 -2.36 -13.21
N GLY A 124 -8.68 -2.22 -12.90
CA GLY A 124 -9.74 -2.56 -13.85
C GLY A 124 -11.02 -3.05 -13.18
N THR A 125 -11.66 -4.01 -13.85
CA THR A 125 -12.91 -4.62 -13.37
C THR A 125 -12.66 -5.39 -12.09
N ILE A 126 -13.55 -5.19 -11.12
CA ILE A 126 -13.50 -5.87 -9.82
C ILE A 126 -14.37 -7.12 -9.87
N GLU A 127 -13.76 -8.27 -9.58
CA GLU A 127 -14.47 -9.47 -9.20
C GLU A 127 -14.56 -9.56 -7.68
N ALA A 128 -15.75 -9.85 -7.17
CA ALA A 128 -15.99 -9.96 -5.75
C ALA A 128 -17.04 -11.03 -5.44
N ASP A 129 -16.82 -11.74 -4.35
CA ASP A 129 -17.77 -12.71 -3.82
C ASP A 129 -18.82 -12.01 -2.97
N ALA A 130 -20.09 -12.30 -3.21
CA ALA A 130 -21.19 -11.70 -2.44
C ALA A 130 -21.12 -12.12 -0.97
N MET A 131 -21.36 -11.17 -0.10
CA MET A 131 -21.39 -11.37 1.36
C MET A 131 -22.76 -10.94 1.89
N SER A 132 -23.30 -11.66 2.85
CA SER A 132 -24.52 -11.21 3.54
C SER A 132 -24.18 -10.12 4.58
N LEU A 133 -25.16 -9.27 4.91
CA LEU A 133 -24.98 -8.29 5.98
C LEU A 133 -24.72 -8.96 7.33
N GLU A 134 -25.39 -10.09 7.59
CA GLU A 134 -25.16 -10.90 8.78
C GLU A 134 -23.72 -11.41 8.84
N ALA A 135 -23.20 -11.97 7.74
CA ALA A 135 -21.81 -12.39 7.68
C ALA A 135 -20.87 -11.22 7.96
N LEU A 136 -21.05 -10.07 7.29
CA LEU A 136 -20.22 -8.88 7.46
C LEU A 136 -20.15 -8.38 8.92
N SER A 137 -21.21 -8.54 9.71
CA SER A 137 -21.22 -8.13 11.13
C SER A 137 -20.16 -8.86 11.99
N THR A 138 -19.74 -10.05 11.55
CA THR A 138 -18.68 -10.85 12.22
C THR A 138 -17.27 -10.42 11.82
N TYR A 139 -17.15 -9.57 10.80
CA TYR A 139 -15.88 -9.09 10.28
C TYR A 139 -15.43 -7.78 10.93
N ARG A 140 -14.15 -7.53 10.75
CA ARG A 140 -13.47 -6.25 10.90
C ARG A 140 -13.03 -5.78 9.53
N VAL A 141 -13.25 -4.50 9.28
CA VAL A 141 -12.91 -3.84 8.01
C VAL A 141 -11.85 -2.79 8.31
N ALA A 142 -10.80 -2.76 7.51
CA ALA A 142 -9.81 -1.72 7.63
C ALA A 142 -10.46 -0.34 7.40
N SER A 143 -10.12 0.63 8.24
CA SER A 143 -10.60 2.01 8.14
C SER A 143 -10.18 2.63 6.80
N SER A 144 -10.83 3.72 6.39
CA SER A 144 -10.51 4.39 5.12
C SER A 144 -9.05 4.86 5.07
N TRP A 145 -8.54 5.42 6.17
CA TRP A 145 -7.15 5.86 6.24
C TRP A 145 -6.18 4.68 6.21
N ALA A 146 -6.46 3.58 6.92
CA ALA A 146 -5.63 2.37 6.84
C ALA A 146 -5.63 1.81 5.42
N MET A 147 -6.78 1.85 4.74
CA MET A 147 -6.89 1.43 3.34
C MET A 147 -6.00 2.27 2.43
N ASP A 148 -5.96 3.60 2.61
CA ASP A 148 -5.24 4.52 1.73
C ASP A 148 -3.74 4.62 1.99
N PHE A 149 -3.30 4.48 3.25
CA PHE A 149 -1.91 4.71 3.66
C PHE A 149 -1.13 3.43 3.99
N TRP A 150 -1.81 2.35 4.37
CA TRP A 150 -1.15 1.08 4.71
C TRP A 150 -1.42 0.00 3.68
N ILE A 151 -2.69 -0.27 3.38
CA ILE A 151 -3.08 -1.42 2.54
C ILE A 151 -2.84 -1.14 1.06
N ALA A 152 -3.27 0.03 0.56
CA ALA A 152 -3.14 0.35 -0.85
C ALA A 152 -1.67 0.37 -1.31
N PRO A 153 -0.73 1.04 -0.61
CA PRO A 153 0.70 0.94 -0.93
C PRO A 153 1.21 -0.51 -0.78
N GLY A 154 0.89 -1.14 0.35
CA GLY A 154 1.38 -2.48 0.70
C GLY A 154 0.94 -3.61 -0.22
N PHE A 155 -0.19 -3.46 -0.92
CA PHE A 155 -0.74 -4.54 -1.74
C PHE A 155 0.25 -5.05 -2.79
N HIS A 156 0.94 -4.15 -3.49
CA HIS A 156 1.94 -4.54 -4.48
C HIS A 156 3.28 -4.94 -3.86
N GLU A 157 3.63 -4.37 -2.70
CA GLU A 157 4.83 -4.74 -1.94
C GLU A 157 4.77 -6.22 -1.56
N VAL A 158 3.67 -6.65 -0.94
CA VAL A 158 3.44 -8.02 -0.53
C VAL A 158 3.31 -8.98 -1.72
N ALA A 159 2.58 -8.59 -2.76
CA ALA A 159 2.42 -9.42 -3.95
C ALA A 159 3.75 -9.65 -4.68
N LEU A 160 4.57 -8.60 -4.83
CA LEU A 160 5.91 -8.71 -5.41
C LEU A 160 6.81 -9.57 -4.53
N TYR A 161 6.80 -9.37 -3.21
CA TYR A 161 7.53 -10.22 -2.28
C TYR A 161 7.17 -11.68 -2.53
N ASP A 162 5.91 -12.06 -2.44
CA ASP A 162 5.45 -13.44 -2.63
C ASP A 162 5.88 -14.03 -3.98
N ALA A 163 5.85 -13.25 -5.05
CA ALA A 163 6.26 -13.67 -6.39
C ALA A 163 7.78 -13.95 -6.54
N LEU A 164 8.62 -13.44 -5.64
CA LEU A 164 10.07 -13.63 -5.63
C LEU A 164 10.52 -14.85 -4.80
N GLU A 165 9.65 -15.85 -4.63
CA GLU A 165 9.97 -17.10 -3.91
C GLU A 165 11.21 -17.79 -4.50
N GLY A 166 12.03 -18.38 -3.62
CA GLY A 166 13.27 -19.09 -4.01
C GLY A 166 14.57 -18.29 -3.83
N ARG A 167 14.50 -16.99 -3.50
CA ARG A 167 15.66 -16.16 -3.17
C ARG A 167 15.74 -15.80 -1.69
N GLU A 168 16.94 -15.45 -1.24
CA GLU A 168 17.11 -14.75 0.03
C GLU A 168 16.50 -13.36 -0.08
N ARG A 169 15.35 -13.18 0.57
CA ARG A 169 14.57 -11.96 0.54
C ARG A 169 14.00 -11.60 1.90
N SER A 170 13.87 -10.30 2.15
CA SER A 170 13.17 -9.77 3.32
C SER A 170 12.13 -8.75 2.90
N LEU A 171 11.01 -8.75 3.61
CA LEU A 171 9.94 -7.76 3.48
C LEU A 171 10.15 -6.70 4.56
N TYR A 172 10.07 -5.43 4.20
CA TYR A 172 10.23 -4.27 5.09
C TYR A 172 11.54 -4.21 5.91
N PRO A 173 12.71 -4.51 5.31
CA PRO A 173 14.00 -4.48 6.00
C PRO A 173 14.27 -3.14 6.69
N ALA A 174 14.89 -3.20 7.88
CA ALA A 174 15.23 -2.02 8.69
C ALA A 174 14.03 -1.07 8.90
N ARG A 175 12.84 -1.65 9.09
CA ARG A 175 11.55 -0.96 9.22
C ARG A 175 11.27 -0.02 8.06
N ASP A 176 11.05 -0.57 6.85
CA ASP A 176 10.67 0.20 5.65
C ASP A 176 11.84 1.01 5.04
N ALA A 177 13.09 0.54 5.15
CA ALA A 177 14.21 1.16 4.43
C ALA A 177 14.09 0.95 2.91
N ALA A 178 13.53 -0.20 2.54
CA ALA A 178 12.97 -0.55 1.25
C ALA A 178 11.71 -1.40 1.53
N ASP A 179 10.86 -1.60 0.54
CA ASP A 179 9.72 -2.50 0.68
C ASP A 179 10.19 -3.96 0.67
N ILE A 180 11.16 -4.26 -0.20
CA ILE A 180 11.78 -5.57 -0.32
C ILE A 180 13.29 -5.40 -0.42
N SER A 181 14.02 -6.27 0.26
CA SER A 181 15.44 -6.48 -0.03
C SER A 181 15.69 -7.89 -0.57
N LEU A 182 16.63 -8.00 -1.50
CA LEU A 182 17.22 -9.26 -1.96
C LEU A 182 18.70 -9.30 -1.57
N GLU A 183 19.15 -10.46 -1.08
CA GLU A 183 20.55 -10.71 -0.69
C GLU A 183 21.05 -9.60 0.27
N ASP A 184 20.31 -9.43 1.37
CA ASP A 184 20.48 -8.44 2.47
C ASP A 184 20.43 -6.95 2.09
N VAL A 185 21.48 -6.44 1.45
CA VAL A 185 21.61 -5.03 1.06
C VAL A 185 22.07 -4.85 -0.39
N SER A 186 22.11 -5.96 -1.14
CA SER A 186 22.57 -5.96 -2.53
C SER A 186 21.56 -5.29 -3.44
N VAL A 187 20.28 -5.62 -3.29
CA VAL A 187 19.19 -5.01 -4.06
C VAL A 187 18.09 -4.53 -3.12
N GLY A 188 17.79 -3.24 -3.17
CA GLY A 188 16.61 -2.65 -2.54
C GLY A 188 15.55 -2.36 -3.58
N ILE A 189 14.31 -2.77 -3.30
CA ILE A 189 13.16 -2.51 -4.15
C ILE A 189 12.13 -1.73 -3.36
N ASP A 190 11.66 -0.63 -3.94
CA ASP A 190 10.62 0.23 -3.37
C ASP A 190 9.51 0.42 -4.42
N VAL A 191 8.30 0.02 -4.07
CA VAL A 191 7.12 -0.03 -4.93
C VAL A 191 6.31 1.25 -4.76
N LYS A 192 6.13 2.00 -5.84
CA LYS A 192 5.39 3.27 -5.84
C LYS A 192 4.09 3.16 -6.62
N THR A 193 2.96 3.40 -5.95
CA THR A 193 1.61 3.34 -6.53
C THR A 193 1.09 4.69 -7.06
N TYR A 194 1.96 5.52 -7.64
CA TYR A 194 1.57 6.82 -8.19
C TYR A 194 1.02 6.66 -9.60
N ALA A 195 -0.28 6.88 -9.82
CA ALA A 195 -0.84 6.81 -11.18
C ALA A 195 -0.27 7.89 -12.14
N SER A 196 0.25 9.01 -11.59
CA SER A 196 0.88 10.07 -12.37
C SER A 196 2.41 9.96 -12.33
N PRO A 197 3.07 9.61 -13.44
CA PRO A 197 4.53 9.49 -13.49
C PRO A 197 5.23 10.83 -13.27
N TYR A 198 4.58 11.93 -13.66
CA TYR A 198 5.10 13.28 -13.41
C TYR A 198 5.14 13.59 -11.90
N LEU A 199 4.06 13.30 -11.17
CA LEU A 199 4.01 13.54 -9.71
C LEU A 199 4.99 12.65 -8.96
N LEU A 200 5.18 11.40 -9.39
CA LEU A 200 6.18 10.51 -8.82
C LEU A 200 7.59 11.06 -9.02
N GLY A 201 7.97 11.46 -10.24
CA GLY A 201 9.30 12.01 -10.48
C GLY A 201 9.55 13.31 -9.72
N GLN A 202 8.56 14.22 -9.64
CA GLN A 202 8.66 15.41 -8.79
C GLN A 202 8.84 15.05 -7.31
N HIS A 203 8.08 14.07 -6.81
CA HIS A 203 8.24 13.59 -5.44
C HIS A 203 9.65 13.05 -5.19
N LEU A 204 10.20 12.24 -6.11
CA LEU A 204 11.56 11.70 -6.01
C LEU A 204 12.62 12.80 -6.08
N GLN A 205 12.43 13.84 -6.89
CA GLN A 205 13.34 14.99 -6.91
C GLN A 205 13.36 15.75 -5.58
N HIS A 206 12.21 15.85 -4.91
CA HIS A 206 12.10 16.57 -3.64
C HIS A 206 12.55 15.74 -2.43
N ALA A 207 12.17 14.46 -2.39
CA ALA A 207 12.41 13.57 -1.25
C ALA A 207 13.71 12.76 -1.38
N GLY A 208 14.26 12.63 -2.60
CA GLY A 208 15.36 11.73 -2.90
C GLY A 208 14.97 10.25 -2.79
N LEU A 209 15.97 9.37 -2.73
CA LEU A 209 15.78 7.94 -2.52
C LEU A 209 15.60 7.56 -1.05
N GLY A 210 15.67 8.51 -0.12
CA GLY A 210 15.55 8.26 1.32
C GLY A 210 16.52 7.16 1.80
N ARG A 211 15.99 6.12 2.45
CA ARG A 211 16.78 4.99 2.95
C ARG A 211 17.10 3.93 1.90
N LEU A 212 16.43 3.94 0.75
CA LEU A 212 16.77 3.08 -0.39
C LEU A 212 18.19 3.37 -0.91
N ALA A 213 18.70 4.59 -0.66
CA ALA A 213 20.08 4.97 -0.97
C ALA A 213 21.15 4.03 -0.38
N ARG A 214 20.83 3.28 0.68
CA ARG A 214 21.75 2.34 1.37
C ARG A 214 22.05 1.08 0.56
N TYR A 215 21.20 0.72 -0.40
CA TYR A 215 21.35 -0.50 -1.19
C TYR A 215 22.32 -0.29 -2.35
N ALA A 216 23.09 -1.32 -2.74
CA ALA A 216 24.03 -1.20 -3.85
C ALA A 216 23.30 -0.97 -5.17
N ARG A 217 22.25 -1.77 -5.42
CA ARG A 217 21.31 -1.63 -6.53
C ARG A 217 19.96 -1.17 -5.98
N ARG A 218 19.34 -0.19 -6.66
CA ARG A 218 18.14 0.49 -6.19
C ARG A 218 17.09 0.46 -7.28
N ILE A 219 15.94 -0.12 -7.00
CA ILE A 219 14.85 -0.28 -7.95
C ILE A 219 13.62 0.42 -7.41
N ILE A 220 13.10 1.38 -8.17
CA ILE A 220 11.77 1.94 -7.99
C ILE A 220 10.81 1.15 -8.88
N ALA A 221 10.06 0.25 -8.25
CA ALA A 221 9.07 -0.58 -8.90
C ALA A 221 7.72 0.15 -9.00
N TYR A 222 6.92 -0.16 -10.01
CA TYR A 222 5.55 0.35 -10.12
C TYR A 222 4.60 -0.65 -10.79
N PRO A 223 3.28 -0.57 -10.52
CA PRO A 223 2.28 -1.46 -11.14
C PRO A 223 2.29 -1.44 -12.66
N ASP A 224 2.22 -2.61 -13.29
CA ASP A 224 2.21 -2.81 -14.74
C ASP A 224 1.10 -2.05 -15.46
N VAL A 225 -0.06 -1.90 -14.79
CA VAL A 225 -1.22 -1.21 -15.35
C VAL A 225 -0.90 0.25 -15.73
N PHE A 226 0.11 0.87 -15.10
CA PHE A 226 0.49 2.24 -15.38
C PHE A 226 1.10 2.38 -16.79
N GLU A 227 1.90 1.41 -17.23
CA GLU A 227 2.40 1.36 -18.61
C GLU A 227 1.32 0.90 -19.58
N GLN A 228 0.48 -0.07 -19.21
CA GLN A 228 -0.62 -0.53 -20.07
C GLN A 228 -1.60 0.60 -20.42
N ARG A 229 -1.95 1.43 -19.44
CA ARG A 229 -2.83 2.59 -19.63
C ARG A 229 -2.13 3.79 -20.24
N ARG A 230 -0.82 3.93 -19.98
CA ARG A 230 -0.01 5.02 -20.50
C ARG A 230 1.34 4.46 -20.96
N PRO A 231 1.47 4.06 -22.23
CA PRO A 231 2.70 3.46 -22.73
C PRO A 231 3.96 4.32 -22.56
N ALA A 232 3.79 5.66 -22.43
CA ALA A 232 4.88 6.58 -22.14
C ALA A 232 5.17 6.79 -20.63
N TYR A 233 4.58 6.00 -19.72
CA TYR A 233 4.68 6.21 -18.27
C TYR A 233 6.13 6.24 -17.80
N ARG A 234 6.92 5.21 -18.14
CA ARG A 234 8.34 5.10 -17.77
C ARG A 234 9.14 6.29 -18.29
N ARG A 235 8.99 6.64 -19.56
CA ARG A 235 9.68 7.80 -20.16
C ARG A 235 9.36 9.09 -19.42
N ILE A 236 8.07 9.37 -19.17
CA ILE A 236 7.65 10.58 -18.45
C ILE A 236 8.19 10.58 -17.01
N LEU A 237 8.23 9.42 -16.35
CA LEU A 237 8.79 9.29 -15.01
C LEU A 237 10.29 9.56 -15.00
N MET A 238 11.03 9.02 -15.95
CA MET A 238 12.47 9.27 -16.07
C MET A 238 12.76 10.75 -16.34
N ASP A 239 12.03 11.35 -17.29
CA ASP A 239 12.15 12.77 -17.62
C ASP A 239 11.85 13.67 -16.39
N SER A 240 10.83 13.30 -15.60
CA SER A 240 10.42 14.07 -14.41
C SER A 240 11.24 13.80 -13.17
N ALA A 241 11.88 12.63 -13.05
CA ALA A 241 12.76 12.27 -11.94
C ALA A 241 14.16 12.89 -12.09
N GLY A 242 14.60 13.19 -13.32
CA GLY A 242 15.84 13.90 -13.58
C GLY A 242 17.07 13.17 -13.01
N PRO A 243 17.92 13.80 -12.16
CA PRO A 243 19.16 13.19 -11.67
C PRO A 243 18.99 11.84 -10.96
N ILE A 244 17.84 11.59 -10.33
CA ILE A 244 17.52 10.33 -9.65
C ILE A 244 17.62 9.13 -10.60
N THR A 245 17.45 9.34 -11.91
CA THR A 245 17.62 8.28 -12.93
C THR A 245 19.04 7.73 -13.04
N ASN A 246 20.04 8.42 -12.50
CA ASN A 246 21.41 7.90 -12.41
C ASN A 246 21.65 7.07 -11.14
N GLU A 247 20.72 7.11 -10.19
CA GLU A 247 20.87 6.51 -8.85
C GLU A 247 19.98 5.28 -8.65
N ALA A 248 18.87 5.17 -9.41
CA ALA A 248 17.92 4.09 -9.33
C ALA A 248 17.35 3.68 -10.70
N GLU A 249 17.01 2.40 -10.81
CA GLU A 249 16.29 1.82 -11.94
C GLU A 249 14.78 1.97 -11.76
N PHE A 250 14.06 2.16 -12.86
CA PHE A 250 12.60 2.28 -12.87
C PHE A 250 12.01 1.12 -13.64
N LYS A 251 11.24 0.26 -12.95
CA LYS A 251 10.75 -1.00 -13.53
C LYS A 251 9.28 -1.23 -13.19
N PRO A 252 8.47 -1.77 -14.12
CA PRO A 252 7.19 -2.33 -13.77
C PRO A 252 7.41 -3.60 -12.92
N VAL A 253 6.43 -3.94 -12.08
CA VAL A 253 6.49 -5.11 -11.18
C VAL A 253 6.79 -6.41 -11.93
N SER A 254 6.20 -6.63 -13.12
CA SER A 254 6.51 -7.83 -13.92
C SER A 254 7.98 -7.94 -14.31
N GLU A 255 8.63 -6.85 -14.71
CA GLU A 255 10.05 -6.86 -15.10
C GLU A 255 10.95 -7.21 -13.91
N VAL A 256 10.59 -6.77 -12.70
CA VAL A 256 11.30 -7.16 -11.47
C VAL A 256 11.12 -8.66 -11.20
N ILE A 257 9.91 -9.19 -11.35
CA ILE A 257 9.63 -10.63 -11.16
C ILE A 257 10.41 -11.45 -12.20
N GLU A 258 10.34 -11.08 -13.48
CA GLU A 258 11.04 -11.79 -14.56
C GLU A 258 12.56 -11.85 -14.32
N GLU A 259 13.13 -10.79 -13.75
CA GLU A 259 14.55 -10.72 -13.47
C GLU A 259 14.97 -11.57 -12.25
N PHE A 260 14.14 -11.63 -11.20
CA PHE A 260 14.54 -12.19 -9.91
C PHE A 260 13.80 -13.46 -9.48
N ALA A 261 12.75 -13.90 -10.18
CA ALA A 261 12.05 -15.16 -9.85
C ALA A 261 12.74 -16.42 -10.41
N ALA A 262 13.91 -16.28 -11.03
CA ALA A 262 14.75 -17.37 -11.54
C ALA A 262 15.64 -17.98 -10.45
#